data_AF-A0A536FMI3-F1
#
_entry.id   AF-A0A536FMI3-F1
#
_cell.length_a   1.000
_cell.length_b   1.000
_cell.length_c   1.000
_cell.angle_alpha   90.00
_cell.angle_beta   90.00
_cell.angle_gamma   90.00
#
_symmetry.space_group_name_H-M   'P 1'
#
loop_
_entity.id
_entity.type
_entity.pdbx_description
1 polymer ?
#
loop_
_entity_poly.entity_id
_entity_poly.type
_entity_poly.pdbx_seq_one_letter_code
_entity_poly.pdbx_strand_id
1 'polypeptide(L)'
;MRRLSPPASTSRLASISISLAVKAIDFHVHLPTPDWLDVSMRGYVEAAETYFRSKVARKTLDELAQEYDAMDIVAVLLAWDAETATGRPRVPNDLVAEAVRMYPKTFVGFGSVDPLKGDRAVEDVDRIAELGLKGVKLHPSLQAFAPN
;
A
#
# COMPACT_ATOMS: atom_id res chain seq x y z
N MET A 1 -22.39 9.37 -20.50
CA MET A 1 -21.12 8.83 -19.99
C MET A 1 -20.09 8.89 -21.11
N ARG A 2 -19.07 9.75 -20.97
CA ARG A 2 -18.01 9.89 -21.98
C ARG A 2 -16.97 8.80 -21.70
N ARG A 3 -16.80 7.83 -22.60
CA ARG A 3 -15.69 6.87 -22.50
C ARG A 3 -14.38 7.66 -22.60
N LEU A 4 -13.56 7.57 -21.57
CA LEU A 4 -12.18 8.03 -21.64
C LEU A 4 -11.44 7.16 -22.67
N SER A 5 -10.62 7.78 -23.51
CA SER A 5 -9.74 7.07 -24.42
C SER A 5 -8.77 6.20 -23.61
N PRO A 6 -8.41 4.99 -24.09
CA PRO A 6 -7.42 4.18 -23.41
C PRO A 6 -6.08 4.93 -23.30
N PRO A 7 -5.36 4.80 -22.18
CA PRO A 7 -4.06 5.45 -22.01
C PRO A 7 -3.07 4.96 -23.08
N ALA A 8 -2.15 5.84 -23.46
CA ALA A 8 -1.08 5.51 -24.40
C ALA A 8 -0.25 4.34 -23.87
N SER A 9 0.09 3.39 -24.76
CA SER A 9 0.91 2.22 -24.44
C SER A 9 2.25 2.65 -23.83
N THR A 10 2.45 2.39 -22.54
CA THR A 10 3.72 2.59 -21.85
C THR A 10 4.65 1.44 -22.20
N SER A 11 5.45 1.61 -23.25
CA SER A 11 6.39 0.60 -23.80
C SER A 11 7.62 0.31 -22.93
N ARG A 12 7.59 0.61 -21.62
CA ARG A 12 8.52 0.02 -20.64
C ARG A 12 7.70 -0.79 -19.67
N LEU A 13 7.63 -2.10 -19.92
CA LEU A 13 7.28 -3.05 -18.86
C LEU A 13 8.36 -2.88 -17.78
N ALA A 14 8.05 -2.12 -16.75
CA ALA A 14 8.86 -2.04 -15.55
C ALA A 14 8.73 -3.39 -14.83
N SER A 15 9.51 -4.38 -15.28
CA SER A 15 9.57 -5.70 -14.70
C SER A 15 10.26 -5.64 -13.34
N ILE A 16 9.73 -6.42 -12.40
CA ILE A 16 10.38 -6.64 -11.11
C ILE A 16 11.29 -7.84 -11.29
N SER A 17 12.57 -7.69 -10.95
CA SER A 17 13.48 -8.83 -10.90
C SER A 17 13.40 -9.46 -9.51
N ILE A 18 12.65 -10.56 -9.43
CA ILE A 18 12.60 -11.41 -8.23
C ILE A 18 13.60 -12.53 -8.48
N SER A 19 14.55 -12.70 -7.55
CA SER A 19 15.56 -13.75 -7.67
C SER A 19 14.95 -15.14 -7.45
N LEU A 20 15.54 -16.18 -8.05
CA LEU A 20 15.13 -17.58 -7.81
C LEU A 20 15.30 -18.04 -6.35
N ALA A 21 15.98 -17.25 -5.52
CA ALA A 21 16.13 -17.51 -4.08
C ALA A 21 14.90 -17.07 -3.26
N VAL A 22 14.00 -16.25 -3.81
CA VAL A 22 12.80 -15.79 -3.10
C VAL A 22 11.85 -16.97 -2.88
N LYS A 23 11.51 -17.22 -1.61
CA LYS A 23 10.67 -18.33 -1.17
C LYS A 23 9.18 -18.02 -1.27
N ALA A 24 8.79 -16.76 -1.06
CA ALA A 24 7.39 -16.34 -1.11
C ALA A 24 7.24 -14.84 -1.44
N ILE A 25 6.03 -14.47 -1.83
CA ILE A 25 5.58 -13.08 -1.94
C ILE A 25 4.41 -12.90 -0.99
N ASP A 26 4.56 -12.05 0.02
CA ASP A 26 3.48 -11.64 0.89
C ASP A 26 2.74 -10.46 0.26
N PHE A 27 1.51 -10.71 -0.18
CA PHE A 27 0.77 -9.76 -1.01
C PHE A 27 0.01 -8.69 -0.22
N HIS A 28 0.01 -8.75 1.12
CA HIS A 28 -0.79 -7.84 1.94
C HIS A 28 -0.03 -7.39 3.19
N VAL A 29 0.88 -6.42 3.02
CA VAL A 29 1.70 -5.90 4.12
C VAL A 29 1.33 -4.46 4.43
N HIS A 30 0.73 -4.26 5.60
CA HIS A 30 0.56 -2.92 6.16
C HIS A 30 1.87 -2.46 6.80
N LEU A 31 2.24 -1.20 6.59
CA LEU A 31 3.45 -0.62 7.19
C LEU A 31 3.28 -0.58 8.72
N PRO A 32 4.14 -1.22 9.52
CA PRO A 32 4.05 -1.21 10.99
C PRO A 32 4.60 0.09 11.60
N THR A 33 4.54 1.21 10.87
CA THR A 33 5.11 2.47 11.30
C THR A 33 4.19 3.19 12.31
N PRO A 34 4.73 4.02 13.21
CA PRO A 34 3.93 4.82 14.13
C PRO A 34 2.89 5.70 13.42
N ASP A 35 3.26 6.33 12.30
CA ASP A 35 2.34 7.15 11.50
C ASP A 35 1.13 6.33 11.01
N TRP A 36 1.32 5.05 10.68
CA TRP A 36 0.19 4.19 10.35
C TRP A 36 -0.60 3.77 11.58
N LEU A 37 0.07 3.15 12.55
CA LEU A 37 -0.59 2.47 13.66
C LEU A 37 -1.22 3.45 14.67
N ASP A 38 -0.52 4.54 14.97
CA ASP A 38 -0.87 5.46 16.05
C ASP A 38 -1.58 6.73 15.55
N VAL A 39 -1.58 6.99 14.24
CA VAL A 39 -2.31 8.11 13.62
C VAL A 39 -3.49 7.60 12.78
N SER A 40 -3.24 7.00 11.61
CA SER A 40 -4.31 6.57 10.70
C SER A 40 -5.19 5.48 11.34
N MET A 41 -4.60 4.50 12.00
CA MET A 41 -5.29 3.36 12.60
C MET A 41 -5.66 3.53 14.07
N ARG A 42 -5.45 4.71 14.66
CA ARG A 42 -5.74 4.96 16.08
C ARG A 42 -7.18 4.60 16.45
N GLY A 43 -7.41 3.73 17.43
CA GLY A 43 -8.74 3.24 17.81
C GLY A 43 -9.21 2.00 17.02
N TYR A 44 -8.56 1.66 15.90
CA TYR A 44 -8.76 0.40 15.19
C TYR A 44 -7.73 -0.66 15.58
N VAL A 45 -6.51 -0.24 15.95
CA VAL A 45 -5.46 -1.18 16.39
C VAL A 45 -5.93 -1.99 17.59
N GLU A 46 -6.53 -1.35 18.60
CA GLU A 46 -6.96 -2.01 19.83
C GLU A 46 -8.07 -3.04 19.56
N ALA A 47 -9.00 -2.71 18.67
CA ALA A 47 -10.05 -3.63 18.23
C ALA A 47 -9.46 -4.82 17.46
N ALA A 48 -8.50 -4.56 16.55
CA ALA A 48 -7.82 -5.61 15.80
C ALA A 48 -7.00 -6.54 16.72
N GLU A 49 -6.22 -5.98 17.64
CA GLU A 49 -5.42 -6.76 18.59
C GLU A 49 -6.30 -7.62 19.50
N THR A 50 -7.46 -7.10 19.92
CA THR A 50 -8.45 -7.85 20.70
C THR A 50 -9.02 -9.01 19.90
N TYR A 51 -9.42 -8.76 18.66
CA TYR A 51 -10.00 -9.77 17.78
C TYR A 51 -9.00 -10.88 17.41
N PHE A 52 -7.80 -10.49 16.98
CA PHE A 52 -6.75 -11.43 16.54
C PHE A 52 -5.93 -12.02 17.70
N ARG A 53 -6.14 -11.54 18.93
CA ARG A 53 -5.42 -11.98 20.15
C ARG A 53 -3.89 -11.88 20.00
N SER A 54 -3.42 -10.85 19.30
CA SER A 54 -2.01 -10.60 19.04
C SER A 54 -1.73 -9.11 19.07
N LYS A 55 -0.53 -8.74 19.53
CA LYS A 55 -0.09 -7.34 19.55
C LYS A 55 0.63 -7.01 18.24
N VAL A 56 0.42 -5.81 17.74
CA VAL A 56 1.13 -5.32 16.55
C VAL A 56 2.37 -4.57 17.00
N ALA A 57 3.54 -5.14 16.74
CA ALA A 57 4.81 -4.45 17.00
C ALA A 57 4.96 -3.25 16.06
N ARG A 58 5.37 -2.10 16.62
CA ARG A 58 5.80 -0.95 15.82
C ARG A 58 7.21 -1.23 15.32
N LYS A 59 7.47 -0.98 14.04
CA LYS A 59 8.79 -1.16 13.42
C LYS A 59 9.09 -0.02 12.48
N THR A 60 10.37 0.26 12.31
CA THR A 60 10.90 1.07 11.20
C THR A 60 10.79 0.30 9.88
N LEU A 61 10.92 1.01 8.75
CA LEU A 61 10.99 0.36 7.44
C LEU A 61 12.23 -0.53 7.31
N ASP A 62 13.35 -0.11 7.91
CA ASP A 62 14.61 -0.86 7.92
C ASP A 62 14.48 -2.19 8.65
N GLU A 63 13.85 -2.20 9.83
CA GLU A 63 13.60 -3.43 10.59
C GLU A 63 12.66 -4.37 9.82
N LEU A 64 11.62 -3.84 9.19
CA LEU A 64 10.72 -4.63 8.34
C LEU A 64 11.47 -5.22 7.15
N ALA A 65 12.35 -4.44 6.50
CA ALA A 65 13.12 -4.89 5.36
C ALA A 65 14.08 -6.02 5.75
N GLN A 66 14.78 -5.87 6.87
CA GLN A 66 15.69 -6.90 7.40
C GLN A 66 14.95 -8.19 7.74
N GLU A 67 13.76 -8.10 8.32
CA GLU A 67 12.94 -9.27 8.64
C GLU A 67 12.52 -10.04 7.38
N TYR A 68 12.00 -9.35 6.36
CA TYR A 68 11.60 -9.97 5.11
C TYR A 68 12.79 -10.53 4.31
N ASP A 69 13.92 -9.81 4.29
CA ASP A 69 15.18 -10.27 3.67
C ASP A 69 15.70 -11.54 4.34
N ALA A 70 15.72 -11.60 5.68
CA ALA A 70 16.15 -12.78 6.43
C ALA A 70 15.27 -14.02 6.20
N MET A 71 14.01 -13.84 5.77
CA MET A 71 13.10 -14.92 5.43
C MET A 71 13.16 -15.31 3.94
N ASP A 72 13.91 -14.59 3.11
CA ASP A 72 13.88 -14.67 1.64
C ASP A 72 12.47 -14.42 1.07
N ILE A 73 11.71 -13.46 1.63
CA ILE A 73 10.34 -13.13 1.21
C ILE A 73 10.29 -11.70 0.67
N VAL A 74 9.51 -11.49 -0.39
CA VAL A 74 9.18 -10.15 -0.89
C VAL A 74 7.85 -9.68 -0.28
N ALA A 75 7.84 -8.47 0.26
CA ALA A 75 6.64 -7.82 0.81
C ALA A 75 6.00 -6.87 -0.20
N VAL A 76 4.68 -7.00 -0.41
CA VAL A 76 3.86 -6.00 -1.12
C VAL A 76 3.31 -5.02 -0.10
N LEU A 77 3.97 -3.87 0.01
CA LEU A 77 3.59 -2.78 0.89
C LEU A 77 2.35 -2.06 0.37
N LEU A 78 1.44 -1.71 1.27
CA LEU A 78 0.16 -1.09 0.94
C LEU A 78 0.06 0.34 1.47
N ALA A 79 -0.13 1.30 0.58
CA ALA A 79 -0.65 2.61 0.97
C ALA A 79 -2.14 2.48 1.39
N TRP A 80 -2.71 3.56 1.91
CA TRP A 80 -4.09 3.57 2.36
C TRP A 80 -4.69 4.98 2.35
N ASP A 81 -5.85 5.14 1.73
CA ASP A 81 -6.61 6.39 1.76
C ASP A 81 -8.10 6.10 1.97
N ALA A 82 -8.67 6.52 3.10
CA ALA A 82 -10.11 6.47 3.35
C ALA A 82 -10.58 7.76 4.04
N GLU A 83 -9.97 8.89 3.67
CA GLU A 83 -10.19 10.19 4.31
C GLU A 83 -11.67 10.61 4.28
N THR A 84 -12.37 10.39 3.16
CA THR A 84 -13.78 10.81 3.01
C THR A 84 -14.71 10.11 3.99
N ALA A 85 -14.53 8.80 4.16
CA ALA A 85 -15.41 7.99 5.01
C ALA A 85 -15.03 8.03 6.49
N THR A 86 -13.75 8.23 6.80
CA THR A 86 -13.24 8.06 8.17
C THR A 86 -12.72 9.35 8.81
N GLY A 87 -12.43 10.39 8.03
CA GLY A 87 -11.76 11.62 8.50
C GLY A 87 -10.32 11.41 8.97
N ARG A 88 -9.73 10.24 8.72
CA ARG A 88 -8.40 9.86 9.19
C ARG A 88 -7.33 10.16 8.16
N PRO A 89 -6.14 10.64 8.56
CA PRO A 89 -5.04 10.88 7.62
C PRO A 89 -4.70 9.65 6.81
N ARG A 90 -4.42 9.84 5.51
CA ARG A 90 -3.95 8.78 4.62
C ARG A 90 -2.51 8.34 4.93
N VAL A 91 -2.15 7.13 4.49
CA VAL A 91 -0.77 6.72 4.25
C VAL A 91 -0.39 7.14 2.84
N PRO A 92 0.56 8.08 2.65
CA PRO A 92 0.88 8.60 1.33
C PRO A 92 1.47 7.54 0.39
N ASN A 93 1.11 7.61 -0.89
CA ASN A 93 1.71 6.78 -1.94
C ASN A 93 3.23 7.00 -2.05
N ASP A 94 3.69 8.25 -1.87
CA ASP A 94 5.11 8.60 -1.89
C ASP A 94 5.93 7.87 -0.80
N LEU A 95 5.34 7.64 0.39
CA LEU A 95 6.01 6.89 1.47
C LEU A 95 6.29 5.44 1.05
N VAL A 96 5.30 4.80 0.42
CA VAL A 96 5.45 3.43 -0.09
C VAL A 96 6.45 3.38 -1.25
N ALA A 97 6.41 4.35 -2.16
CA ALA A 97 7.34 4.44 -3.26
C ALA A 97 8.78 4.65 -2.79
N GLU A 98 8.97 5.47 -1.75
CA GLU A 98 10.28 5.68 -1.11
C GLU A 98 10.80 4.40 -0.44
N ALA A 99 9.95 3.67 0.29
CA ALA A 99 10.32 2.38 0.86
C ALA A 99 10.79 1.38 -0.21
N VAL A 100 10.04 1.27 -1.31
CA VAL A 100 10.41 0.43 -2.46
C VAL A 100 11.74 0.87 -3.08
N ARG A 101 12.00 2.17 -3.20
CA ARG A 101 13.26 2.70 -3.71
C ARG A 101 14.45 2.39 -2.79
N MET A 102 14.25 2.41 -1.48
CA MET A 102 15.29 2.07 -0.50
C MET A 102 15.60 0.57 -0.47
N TYR A 103 14.58 -0.28 -0.60
CA TYR A 103 14.72 -1.74 -0.51
C TYR A 103 14.11 -2.47 -1.73
N PRO A 104 14.62 -2.23 -2.95
CA PRO A 104 13.97 -2.69 -4.19
C PRO A 104 14.01 -4.21 -4.40
N LYS A 105 14.81 -4.94 -3.60
CA LYS A 105 14.85 -6.42 -3.61
C LYS A 105 13.85 -7.04 -2.64
N THR A 106 13.43 -6.30 -1.63
CA THR A 106 12.59 -6.79 -0.53
C THR A 106 11.16 -6.31 -0.69
N PHE A 107 10.96 -5.11 -1.26
CA PHE A 107 9.65 -4.47 -1.32
C PHE A 107 9.16 -4.26 -2.75
N VAL A 108 7.87 -4.55 -2.91
CA VAL A 108 7.00 -4.08 -4.00
C VAL A 108 5.94 -3.19 -3.36
N GLY A 109 5.45 -2.17 -4.06
CA GLY A 109 4.50 -1.22 -3.49
C GLY A 109 3.21 -1.14 -4.28
N PHE A 110 2.08 -1.17 -3.58
CA PHE A 110 0.76 -0.82 -4.09
C PHE A 110 0.34 0.52 -3.49
N GLY A 111 -0.10 1.43 -4.36
CA GLY A 111 -0.69 2.68 -3.94
C GLY A 111 -2.14 2.51 -3.49
N SER A 112 -2.75 3.58 -3.03
CA SER A 112 -4.17 3.64 -2.67
C SER A 112 -4.75 4.98 -3.06
N VAL A 113 -6.04 4.99 -3.33
CA VAL A 113 -6.84 6.18 -3.61
C VAL A 113 -8.14 6.05 -2.83
N ASP A 114 -8.70 7.16 -2.39
CA ASP A 114 -10.07 7.22 -1.88
C ASP A 114 -11.05 7.43 -3.06
N PRO A 115 -11.85 6.41 -3.44
CA PRO A 115 -12.73 6.49 -4.62
C PRO A 115 -13.82 7.55 -4.50
N LEU A 116 -14.10 8.05 -3.29
CA LEU A 116 -15.14 9.04 -3.06
C LEU A 116 -14.68 10.49 -3.35
N LYS A 117 -13.41 10.68 -3.71
CA LYS A 117 -12.84 12.00 -4.05
C LYS A 117 -13.06 12.44 -5.51
N GLY A 118 -13.82 11.67 -6.30
CA GLY A 118 -14.14 12.00 -7.69
C GLY A 118 -12.89 12.05 -8.58
N ASP A 119 -12.75 13.09 -9.40
CA ASP A 119 -11.65 13.24 -10.37
C ASP A 119 -10.25 13.18 -9.71
N ARG A 120 -10.13 13.64 -8.46
CA ARG A 120 -8.87 13.55 -7.69
C ARG A 120 -8.44 12.11 -7.45
N ALA A 121 -9.38 11.17 -7.31
CA ALA A 121 -9.04 9.75 -7.16
C ALA A 121 -8.43 9.19 -8.45
N VAL A 122 -8.85 9.68 -9.61
CA VAL A 122 -8.28 9.30 -10.92
C VAL A 122 -6.88 9.87 -11.07
N GLU A 123 -6.68 11.14 -10.73
CA GLU A 123 -5.35 11.77 -10.71
C GLU A 123 -4.38 11.03 -9.77
N ASP A 124 -4.85 10.60 -8.60
CA ASP A 124 -4.03 9.80 -7.68
C ASP A 124 -3.68 8.41 -8.27
N VAL A 125 -4.52 7.80 -9.12
CA VAL A 125 -4.16 6.57 -9.84
C VAL A 125 -3.04 6.82 -10.84
N ASP A 126 -3.10 7.92 -11.59
CA ASP A 126 -2.03 8.31 -12.52
C ASP A 126 -0.72 8.57 -11.75
N ARG A 127 -0.81 9.26 -10.61
CA ARG A 127 0.32 9.49 -9.68
C ARG A 127 0.95 8.19 -9.17
N ILE A 128 0.14 7.18 -8.84
CA ILE A 128 0.63 5.84 -8.42
C ILE A 128 1.48 5.21 -9.53
N ALA A 129 1.05 5.32 -10.80
CA ALA A 129 1.80 4.82 -11.94
C ALA A 129 3.11 5.59 -12.14
N GLU A 130 3.10 6.92 -12.02
CA GLU A 130 4.30 7.77 -12.10
C GLU A 130 5.33 7.44 -11.01
N LEU A 131 4.87 7.09 -9.81
CA LEU A 131 5.71 6.64 -8.69
C LEU A 131 6.33 5.25 -8.93
N GLY A 132 5.94 4.55 -9.98
CA GLY A 132 6.42 3.20 -10.30
C GLY A 132 5.83 2.10 -9.41
N LEU A 133 4.78 2.42 -8.63
CA LEU A 133 4.03 1.45 -7.84
C LEU A 133 3.27 0.49 -8.77
N LYS A 134 3.06 -0.73 -8.31
CA LYS A 134 2.68 -1.87 -9.16
C LYS A 134 1.19 -2.21 -9.13
N GLY A 135 0.42 -1.48 -8.35
CA GLY A 135 -1.02 -1.69 -8.24
C GLY A 135 -1.69 -0.68 -7.33
N VAL A 136 -3.01 -0.83 -7.23
CA VAL A 136 -3.86 -0.04 -6.34
C VAL A 136 -4.53 -0.98 -5.36
N LYS A 137 -4.46 -0.66 -4.08
CA LYS A 137 -5.17 -1.32 -3.00
C LYS A 137 -6.34 -0.46 -2.54
N LEU A 138 -7.51 -1.08 -2.48
CA LEU A 138 -8.72 -0.49 -1.91
C LEU A 138 -9.08 -1.14 -0.57
N HIS A 139 -9.88 -0.46 0.24
CA HIS A 139 -10.44 -0.93 1.50
C HIS A 139 -11.95 -0.67 1.55
N PRO A 140 -12.78 -1.39 0.77
CA PRO A 140 -14.20 -1.06 0.58
C PRO A 140 -14.98 -0.79 1.88
N SER A 141 -14.78 -1.61 2.91
CA SER A 141 -15.42 -1.46 4.22
C SER A 141 -15.06 -0.16 4.95
N LEU A 142 -13.81 0.30 4.86
CA LEU A 142 -13.39 1.58 5.45
C LEU A 142 -13.58 2.77 4.51
N GLN A 143 -13.63 2.54 3.20
CA GLN A 143 -13.84 3.57 2.18
C GLN A 143 -15.34 3.78 1.86
N ALA A 144 -16.23 3.12 2.59
CA ALA A 144 -17.69 3.24 2.47
C ALA A 144 -18.24 3.02 1.04
N PHE A 145 -17.69 2.03 0.32
CA PHE A 145 -18.27 1.59 -0.96
C PHE A 145 -18.38 0.07 -1.04
N ALA A 146 -19.28 -0.42 -1.88
CA ALA A 146 -19.54 -1.84 -2.04
C ALA A 146 -18.58 -2.46 -3.09
N PRO A 147 -17.97 -3.63 -2.83
CA PRO A 147 -16.97 -4.22 -3.72
C PRO A 147 -17.54 -5.03 -4.91
N ASN A 148 -18.86 -4.97 -5.14
CA ASN A 148 -19.62 -5.85 -6.05
C ASN A 148 -20.14 -5.18 -7.32
#